data_AF-A0A958VPN7-F1
#
_entry.id   AF-A0A958VPN7-F1
#
_cell.length_a   1.000
_cell.length_b   1.000
_cell.length_c   1.000
_cell.angle_alpha   90.00
_cell.angle_beta   90.00
_cell.angle_gamma   90.00
#
_symmetry.space_group_name_H-M   'P 1'
#
loop_
_entity.id
_entity.type
_entity.pdbx_description
1 polymer ?
#
loop_
_entity_poly.entity_id
_entity_poly.type
_entity_poly.pdbx_seq_one_letter_code
_entity_poly.pdbx_strand_id
1 'polypeptide(L)'
;FWGTKFVNAKCLSADWLLGLGTRFKEADCSSWYPDYTFNIPPTKLIHIDIEPQEIGRNFPTEIGVVADLKQALKVLNRVAREMLPRGRANPELVAAIAAHRDGFKAANTGMETSDAFPMMPERILADLRAVMPRDAFLTTDVGWNKNGVGQQFPIYEPGSILTPGGFATMGFGPPAALGVKIAFPERTVISLVGDGGFGQNPAMLATAAAEGLGVIWVVMNNNAYGTIAGLQKAHYGLTYGTTFPKADGEQTPDYAAIARAYGVDGVRLRSADELKPALEAAIASGRPTVIDVAMVNNPTPTSGHWDILNVYSPGKDVGHVSTD
;
A
#
# COMPACT_ATOMS: atom_id res chain seq x y z
N PHE A 1 -1.65 10.00 7.64
CA PHE A 1 -1.64 8.58 7.22
C PHE A 1 -0.32 8.15 6.60
N TRP A 2 0.26 8.91 5.65
CA TRP A 2 1.41 8.46 4.85
C TRP A 2 2.76 9.03 5.31
N GLY A 3 3.84 8.31 4.98
CA GLY A 3 5.22 8.69 5.31
C GLY A 3 5.65 8.31 6.72
N THR A 4 6.95 8.09 6.90
CA THR A 4 7.54 7.88 8.22
C THR A 4 7.81 9.22 8.91
N LYS A 5 7.82 9.25 10.24
CA LYS A 5 8.23 10.45 11.00
C LYS A 5 9.57 11.01 10.54
N PHE A 6 10.53 10.14 10.21
CA PHE A 6 11.84 10.54 9.70
C PHE A 6 11.73 11.28 8.37
N VAL A 7 10.99 10.73 7.40
CA VAL A 7 10.82 11.34 6.07
C VAL A 7 10.09 12.69 6.20
N ASN A 8 8.99 12.71 6.95
CA ASN A 8 8.20 13.92 7.18
C ASN A 8 9.04 15.02 7.85
N ALA A 9 9.82 14.70 8.88
CA ALA A 9 10.70 15.66 9.55
C ALA A 9 11.82 16.21 8.64
N LYS A 10 12.34 15.38 7.72
CA LYS A 10 13.34 15.84 6.73
C LYS A 10 12.72 16.77 5.70
N CYS A 11 11.50 16.49 5.23
CA CYS A 11 10.77 17.38 4.34
C CYS A 11 10.41 18.70 5.02
N LEU A 12 9.97 18.65 6.28
CA LEU A 12 9.56 19.80 7.07
C LEU A 12 10.70 20.80 7.30
N SER A 13 11.93 20.30 7.47
CA SER A 13 13.12 21.11 7.75
C SER A 13 13.96 21.44 6.51
N ALA A 14 13.48 21.09 5.31
CA ALA A 14 14.21 21.32 4.07
C ALA A 14 14.29 22.82 3.73
N ASP A 15 15.43 23.26 3.23
CA ASP A 15 15.60 24.58 2.61
C ASP A 15 15.01 24.60 1.18
N TRP A 16 15.22 23.49 0.46
CA TRP A 16 14.69 23.24 -0.88
C TRP A 16 13.99 21.90 -0.96
N LEU A 17 12.87 21.88 -1.67
CA LEU A 17 12.17 20.67 -2.10
C LEU A 17 12.17 20.58 -3.62
N LEU A 18 12.39 19.37 -4.12
CA LEU A 18 12.32 19.05 -5.55
C LEU A 18 11.14 18.10 -5.78
N GLY A 19 10.01 18.64 -6.24
CA GLY A 19 8.83 17.89 -6.65
C GLY A 19 8.95 17.42 -8.09
N LEU A 20 8.95 16.11 -8.31
CA LEU A 20 9.12 15.47 -9.62
C LEU A 20 7.89 14.63 -9.98
N GLY A 21 7.10 15.07 -10.96
CA GLY A 21 5.90 14.35 -11.43
C GLY A 21 4.90 14.06 -10.30
N THR A 22 4.75 15.02 -9.39
CA THR A 22 3.90 14.91 -8.21
C THR A 22 2.92 16.07 -8.14
N ARG A 23 1.69 15.75 -7.75
CA ARG A 23 0.58 16.70 -7.69
C ARG A 23 0.32 17.27 -6.29
N PHE A 24 1.19 16.96 -5.33
CA PHE A 24 1.07 17.35 -3.92
C PHE A 24 -0.36 17.17 -3.37
N LYS A 25 -0.91 15.95 -3.53
CA LYS A 25 -2.29 15.66 -3.10
C LYS A 25 -2.41 15.67 -1.57
N GLU A 26 -3.61 15.95 -1.10
CA GLU A 26 -3.94 16.13 0.33
C GLU A 26 -3.30 15.09 1.25
N ALA A 27 -3.54 13.81 0.97
CA ALA A 27 -3.11 12.72 1.84
C ALA A 27 -1.58 12.61 1.92
N ASP A 28 -0.86 12.93 0.84
CA ASP A 28 0.61 12.91 0.82
C ASP A 28 1.20 14.14 1.51
N CYS A 29 0.41 15.20 1.66
CA CYS A 29 0.84 16.50 2.17
C CYS A 29 0.27 16.80 3.56
N SER A 30 -0.24 15.78 4.27
CA SER A 30 -0.82 15.95 5.61
C SER A 30 -1.92 17.01 5.67
N SER A 31 -2.89 16.94 4.74
CA SER A 31 -3.95 17.96 4.61
C SER A 31 -3.43 19.38 4.38
N TRP A 32 -2.23 19.48 3.80
CA TRP A 32 -1.50 20.72 3.53
C TRP A 32 -1.19 21.56 4.78
N TYR A 33 -1.28 20.96 5.97
CA TYR A 33 -0.89 21.62 7.19
C TYR A 33 0.64 21.78 7.26
N PRO A 34 1.14 23.00 7.53
CA PRO A 34 2.56 23.32 7.41
C PRO A 34 3.43 22.63 8.47
N ASP A 35 2.84 22.16 9.57
CA ASP A 35 3.58 21.65 10.74
C ASP A 35 3.93 20.15 10.66
N TYR A 36 3.46 19.43 9.63
CA TYR A 36 3.55 17.97 9.59
C TYR A 36 4.50 17.40 8.54
N THR A 37 4.40 17.87 7.28
CA THR A 37 5.20 17.28 6.18
C THR A 37 5.94 18.32 5.36
N PHE A 38 5.26 19.39 4.93
CA PHE A 38 5.84 20.41 4.06
C PHE A 38 5.54 21.80 4.62
N ASN A 39 6.59 22.60 4.84
CA ASN A 39 6.48 23.97 5.35
C ASN A 39 6.87 24.97 4.24
N ILE A 40 5.96 25.16 3.27
CA ILE A 40 6.19 25.97 2.06
C ILE A 40 5.24 27.17 2.05
N PRO A 41 5.70 28.42 2.27
CA PRO A 41 7.04 28.86 2.71
C PRO A 41 7.33 28.54 4.20
N PRO A 42 8.60 28.58 4.68
CA PRO A 42 9.81 29.18 4.08
C PRO A 42 10.61 28.25 3.15
N THR A 43 10.30 26.96 3.09
CA THR A 43 10.96 26.03 2.16
C THR A 43 10.67 26.45 0.72
N LYS A 44 11.69 26.43 -0.14
CA LYS A 44 11.55 26.75 -1.56
C LYS A 44 11.25 25.49 -2.38
N LEU A 45 10.29 25.60 -3.30
CA LEU A 45 9.86 24.47 -4.13
C LEU A 45 10.31 24.62 -5.59
N ILE A 46 11.04 23.63 -6.09
CA ILE A 46 11.21 23.36 -7.53
C ILE A 46 10.18 22.29 -7.91
N HIS A 47 9.29 22.59 -8.85
CA HIS A 47 8.24 21.67 -9.28
C HIS A 47 8.35 21.38 -10.76
N ILE A 48 8.60 20.12 -11.11
CA ILE A 48 8.63 19.61 -12.48
C ILE A 48 7.42 18.71 -12.68
N ASP A 49 6.51 19.11 -13.57
CA ASP A 49 5.36 18.30 -13.95
C ASP A 49 5.10 18.45 -15.45
N ILE A 50 4.47 17.45 -16.06
CA ILE A 50 4.06 17.53 -17.47
C ILE A 50 2.77 18.34 -17.61
N GLU A 51 1.95 18.40 -16.56
CA GLU A 51 0.69 19.12 -16.52
C GLU A 51 0.88 20.54 -15.96
N PRO A 52 0.74 21.60 -16.77
CA PRO A 52 0.86 22.99 -16.31
C PRO A 52 -0.03 23.32 -15.11
N GLN A 53 -1.23 22.73 -15.01
CA GLN A 53 -2.18 23.01 -13.93
C GLN A 53 -1.73 22.49 -12.56
N GLU A 54 -0.72 21.62 -12.50
CA GLU A 54 -0.18 21.13 -11.24
C GLU A 54 0.83 22.12 -10.63
N ILE A 55 1.50 22.91 -11.45
CA ILE A 55 2.53 23.86 -11.01
C ILE A 55 1.88 24.99 -10.20
N GLY A 56 2.27 25.12 -8.94
CA GLY A 56 1.74 26.15 -8.06
C GLY A 56 0.32 25.90 -7.54
N ARG A 57 -0.30 24.76 -7.86
CA ARG A 57 -1.71 24.50 -7.50
C ARG A 57 -1.94 24.45 -5.99
N ASN A 58 -1.10 23.69 -5.29
CA ASN A 58 -1.27 23.40 -3.85
C ASN A 58 -0.22 24.10 -2.97
N PHE A 59 0.97 24.38 -3.50
CA PHE A 59 2.04 25.08 -2.80
C PHE A 59 2.67 26.14 -3.71
N PRO A 60 3.08 27.31 -3.18
CA PRO A 60 3.79 28.30 -3.98
C PRO A 60 5.09 27.69 -4.52
N THR A 61 5.29 27.81 -5.83
CA THR A 61 6.42 27.22 -6.54
C THR A 61 7.44 28.31 -6.86
N GLU A 62 8.68 28.16 -6.36
CA GLU A 62 9.78 29.09 -6.64
C GLU A 62 10.26 28.91 -8.09
N ILE A 63 10.42 27.66 -8.53
CA ILE A 63 10.83 27.33 -9.91
C ILE A 63 9.90 26.24 -10.46
N GLY A 64 9.03 26.63 -11.38
CA GLY A 64 8.14 25.71 -12.09
C GLY A 64 8.71 25.31 -13.45
N VAL A 65 8.66 24.02 -13.77
CA VAL A 65 9.11 23.48 -15.06
C VAL A 65 8.02 22.59 -15.63
N VAL A 66 7.46 22.99 -16.77
CA VAL A 66 6.51 22.16 -17.53
C VAL A 66 7.30 21.29 -18.51
N ALA A 67 7.44 20.00 -18.21
CA ALA A 67 8.20 19.08 -19.04
C ALA A 67 7.86 17.60 -18.79
N ASP A 68 8.11 16.75 -19.79
CA ASP A 68 8.29 15.32 -19.57
C ASP A 68 9.43 15.10 -18.56
N LEU A 69 9.12 14.43 -17.45
CA LEU A 69 10.07 14.24 -16.35
C LEU A 69 11.31 13.46 -16.80
N LYS A 70 11.17 12.50 -17.72
CA LYS A 70 12.31 11.75 -18.26
C LYS A 70 13.26 12.65 -19.06
N GLN A 71 12.75 13.56 -19.89
CA GLN A 71 13.60 14.53 -20.59
C GLN A 71 14.25 15.52 -19.62
N ALA A 72 13.50 16.03 -18.64
CA ALA A 72 14.03 16.94 -17.64
C ALA A 72 15.21 16.32 -16.87
N LEU A 73 15.05 15.07 -16.41
CA LEU A 73 16.10 14.35 -15.68
C LEU A 73 17.34 14.06 -16.53
N LYS A 74 17.23 13.85 -17.84
CA LYS A 74 18.42 13.73 -18.72
C LYS A 74 19.26 15.00 -18.70
N VAL A 75 18.61 16.16 -18.83
CA VAL A 75 19.30 17.46 -18.82
C VAL A 75 19.90 17.74 -17.45
N LEU A 76 19.12 17.57 -16.37
CA LEU A 76 19.58 17.78 -15.00
C LEU A 76 20.78 16.89 -14.66
N ASN A 77 20.73 15.60 -15.01
CA ASN A 77 21.85 14.69 -14.76
C ASN A 77 23.11 15.05 -15.55
N ARG A 78 22.97 15.48 -16.81
CA ARG A 78 24.11 15.93 -17.62
C ARG A 78 24.77 17.15 -16.98
N VAL A 79 23.99 18.18 -16.69
CA VAL A 79 24.47 19.43 -16.08
C VAL A 79 25.07 19.17 -14.69
N ALA A 80 24.44 18.33 -13.87
CA ALA A 80 24.97 17.96 -12.56
C ALA A 80 26.34 17.28 -12.65
N ARG A 81 26.57 16.42 -13.65
CA ARG A 81 27.88 15.77 -13.88
C ARG A 81 28.94 16.75 -14.39
N GLU A 82 28.55 17.72 -15.22
CA GLU A 82 29.46 18.78 -15.70
C GLU A 82 29.88 19.71 -14.55
N MET A 83 28.93 20.12 -13.71
CA MET A 83 29.17 21.07 -12.60
C MET A 83 29.81 20.40 -11.37
N LEU A 84 29.43 19.16 -11.07
CA LEU A 84 29.88 18.39 -9.90
C LEU A 84 30.41 17.02 -10.34
N PRO A 85 31.57 16.95 -11.02
CA PRO A 85 32.09 15.70 -11.58
C PRO A 85 32.42 14.64 -10.52
N ARG A 86 32.65 15.05 -9.27
CA ARG A 86 32.87 14.15 -8.11
C ARG A 86 31.59 13.90 -7.29
N GLY A 87 30.47 14.51 -7.67
CA GLY A 87 29.23 14.51 -6.89
C GLY A 87 29.33 15.32 -5.59
N ARG A 88 28.21 15.40 -4.87
CA ARG A 88 28.14 15.93 -3.51
C ARG A 88 27.78 14.79 -2.57
N ALA A 89 28.69 14.45 -1.65
CA ALA A 89 28.43 13.45 -0.63
C ALA A 89 27.83 14.09 0.62
N ASN A 90 26.91 13.37 1.27
CA ASN A 90 26.44 13.69 2.61
C ASN A 90 26.42 12.39 3.44
N PRO A 91 27.59 11.94 3.94
CA PRO A 91 27.70 10.65 4.62
C PRO A 91 26.84 10.58 5.89
N GLU A 92 26.67 11.69 6.60
CA GLU A 92 25.80 11.76 7.79
C GLU A 92 24.34 11.52 7.43
N LEU A 93 23.84 12.15 6.37
CA LEU A 93 22.47 11.92 5.89
C LEU A 93 22.28 10.47 5.41
N VAL A 94 23.25 9.93 4.67
CA VAL A 94 23.21 8.54 4.21
C VAL A 94 23.17 7.57 5.39
N ALA A 95 24.01 7.77 6.41
CA ALA A 95 24.02 6.97 7.62
C ALA A 95 22.70 7.09 8.40
N ALA A 96 22.14 8.30 8.51
CA ALA A 96 20.85 8.53 9.17
C ALA A 96 19.69 7.82 8.45
N ILE A 97 19.65 7.84 7.11
CA ILE A 97 18.66 7.12 6.31
C ILE A 97 18.80 5.60 6.53
N ALA A 98 20.03 5.08 6.50
CA ALA A 98 20.30 3.66 6.72
C ALA A 98 19.86 3.22 8.12
N ALA A 99 20.27 3.97 9.16
CA ALA A 99 19.89 3.69 10.55
C ALA A 99 18.37 3.75 10.76
N HIS A 100 17.67 4.72 10.15
CA HIS A 100 16.21 4.79 10.22
C HIS A 100 15.55 3.56 9.60
N ARG A 101 16.01 3.15 8.41
CA ARG A 101 15.47 1.96 7.72
C ARG A 101 15.69 0.69 8.54
N ASP A 102 16.89 0.53 9.11
CA ASP A 102 17.23 -0.67 9.87
C ASP A 102 16.45 -0.71 11.19
N GLY A 103 16.30 0.43 11.87
CA GLY A 103 15.45 0.56 13.06
C GLY A 103 13.96 0.32 12.77
N PHE A 104 13.45 0.81 11.63
CA PHE A 104 12.06 0.57 11.21
C PHE A 104 11.79 -0.92 10.96
N LYS A 105 12.71 -1.61 10.27
CA LYS A 105 12.61 -3.07 10.08
C LYS A 105 12.64 -3.84 11.39
N ALA A 106 13.59 -3.52 12.27
CA ALA A 106 13.71 -4.16 13.57
C ALA A 106 12.44 -3.99 14.43
N ALA A 107 11.79 -2.82 14.34
CA ALA A 107 10.55 -2.56 15.07
C ALA A 107 9.34 -3.40 14.59
N ASN A 108 9.35 -3.86 13.34
CA ASN A 108 8.27 -4.68 12.79
C ASN A 108 8.49 -6.20 12.98
N THR A 109 9.71 -6.64 13.28
CA THR A 109 10.09 -8.06 13.30
C THR A 109 9.15 -8.92 14.15
N GLY A 110 8.72 -8.46 15.33
CA GLY A 110 7.81 -9.23 16.17
C GLY A 110 6.44 -9.51 15.55
N MET A 111 5.91 -8.59 14.74
CA MET A 111 4.66 -8.78 14.01
C MET A 111 4.88 -9.58 12.73
N GLU A 112 6.02 -9.35 12.05
CA GLU A 112 6.42 -10.05 10.83
C GLU A 112 6.72 -11.54 11.05
N THR A 113 7.08 -11.96 12.27
CA THR A 113 7.37 -13.36 12.62
C THR A 113 6.36 -13.94 13.61
N SER A 114 5.19 -13.31 13.78
CA SER A 114 4.17 -13.81 14.71
C SER A 114 3.52 -15.10 14.19
N ASP A 115 3.30 -16.07 15.07
CA ASP A 115 2.56 -17.31 14.79
C ASP A 115 1.06 -17.19 15.16
N ALA A 116 0.59 -15.97 15.45
CA ALA A 116 -0.82 -15.73 15.77
C ALA A 116 -1.74 -16.15 14.62
N PHE A 117 -2.91 -16.70 14.97
CA PHE A 117 -3.99 -17.01 14.05
C PHE A 117 -5.34 -16.60 14.65
N PRO A 118 -6.16 -15.75 13.99
CA PRO A 118 -5.96 -15.07 12.70
C PRO A 118 -4.63 -14.31 12.59
N MET A 119 -4.06 -14.23 11.39
CA MET A 119 -2.69 -13.76 11.16
C MET A 119 -2.55 -12.27 11.43
N MET A 120 -1.37 -11.90 11.96
CA MET A 120 -0.92 -10.51 11.93
C MET A 120 -0.75 -10.06 10.47
N PRO A 121 -1.27 -8.90 10.09
CA PRO A 121 -1.22 -8.48 8.70
C PRO A 121 0.20 -8.19 8.20
N GLU A 122 1.12 -7.83 9.09
CA GLU A 122 2.55 -7.67 8.81
C GLU A 122 3.22 -9.01 8.45
N ARG A 123 2.85 -10.12 9.12
CA ARG A 123 3.31 -11.48 8.77
C ARG A 123 2.88 -11.86 7.36
N ILE A 124 1.66 -11.49 6.96
CA ILE A 124 1.15 -11.74 5.59
C ILE A 124 2.04 -11.04 4.56
N LEU A 125 2.43 -9.77 4.80
CA LEU A 125 3.33 -9.04 3.91
C LEU A 125 4.74 -9.65 3.87
N ALA A 126 5.27 -10.07 5.02
CA ALA A 126 6.59 -10.67 5.14
C ALA A 126 6.67 -11.99 4.35
N ASP A 127 5.71 -12.89 4.57
CA ASP A 127 5.63 -14.18 3.86
C ASP A 127 5.44 -13.99 2.37
N LEU A 128 4.57 -13.05 1.96
CA LEU A 128 4.38 -12.70 0.55
C LEU A 128 5.67 -12.22 -0.09
N ARG A 129 6.39 -11.27 0.54
CA ARG A 129 7.63 -10.74 -0.05
C ARG A 129 8.71 -11.82 -0.15
N ALA A 130 8.78 -12.73 0.82
CA ALA A 130 9.80 -13.78 0.88
C ALA A 130 9.73 -14.74 -0.32
N VAL A 131 8.53 -14.99 -0.85
CA VAL A 131 8.30 -15.97 -1.94
C VAL A 131 8.00 -15.33 -3.28
N MET A 132 7.49 -14.10 -3.29
CA MET A 132 7.19 -13.37 -4.51
C MET A 132 8.48 -13.16 -5.34
N PRO A 133 8.48 -13.44 -6.66
CA PRO A 133 9.60 -13.09 -7.53
C PRO A 133 9.89 -11.59 -7.52
N ARG A 134 11.15 -11.19 -7.76
CA ARG A 134 11.54 -9.77 -7.74
C ARG A 134 10.83 -8.96 -8.83
N ASP A 135 10.61 -9.58 -9.97
CA ASP A 135 9.90 -9.04 -11.13
C ASP A 135 8.42 -9.44 -11.14
N ALA A 136 7.82 -9.93 -10.05
CA ALA A 136 6.38 -10.13 -10.03
C ALA A 136 5.61 -8.81 -9.96
N PHE A 137 4.35 -8.81 -10.40
CA PHE A 137 3.44 -7.70 -10.19
C PHE A 137 2.58 -7.92 -8.95
N LEU A 138 2.33 -6.85 -8.21
CA LEU A 138 1.38 -6.81 -7.12
C LEU A 138 0.29 -5.78 -7.45
N THR A 139 -0.96 -6.21 -7.40
CA THR A 139 -2.07 -5.26 -7.30
C THR A 139 -2.54 -5.21 -5.86
N THR A 140 -2.95 -4.02 -5.41
CA THR A 140 -3.63 -3.88 -4.12
C THR A 140 -5.04 -3.35 -4.34
N ASP A 141 -5.83 -3.40 -3.28
CA ASP A 141 -7.13 -2.75 -3.22
C ASP A 141 -7.06 -1.53 -2.29
N VAL A 142 -8.12 -1.23 -1.53
CA VAL A 142 -8.17 -0.15 -0.54
C VAL A 142 -8.34 -0.73 0.86
N GLY A 143 -7.68 -0.13 1.84
CA GLY A 143 -7.69 -0.56 3.24
C GLY A 143 -6.30 -0.96 3.71
N TRP A 144 -6.23 -1.93 4.62
CA TRP A 144 -4.96 -2.35 5.22
C TRP A 144 -3.96 -2.84 4.17
N ASN A 145 -4.40 -3.65 3.19
CA ASN A 145 -3.54 -4.18 2.11
C ASN A 145 -2.73 -3.08 1.39
N LYS A 146 -3.36 -1.95 1.03
CA LYS A 146 -2.70 -0.80 0.39
C LYS A 146 -1.78 -0.06 1.35
N ASN A 147 -2.27 0.21 2.56
CA ASN A 147 -1.51 1.04 3.51
C ASN A 147 -0.28 0.28 4.05
N GLY A 148 -0.45 -1.00 4.39
CA GLY A 148 0.64 -1.88 4.80
C GLY A 148 1.69 -2.03 3.70
N VAL A 149 1.27 -2.26 2.44
CA VAL A 149 2.21 -2.28 1.30
C VAL A 149 2.97 -0.97 1.18
N GLY A 150 2.27 0.17 1.28
CA GLY A 150 2.89 1.49 1.17
C GLY A 150 3.90 1.82 2.28
N GLN A 151 3.87 1.11 3.42
CA GLN A 151 4.74 1.39 4.56
C GLN A 151 5.83 0.36 4.78
N GLN A 152 5.52 -0.92 4.57
CA GLN A 152 6.33 -2.03 5.08
C GLN A 152 6.79 -2.98 3.98
N PHE A 153 6.26 -2.89 2.75
CA PHE A 153 6.58 -3.86 1.69
C PHE A 153 7.71 -3.37 0.77
N PRO A 154 8.84 -4.08 0.68
CA PRO A 154 9.91 -3.73 -0.25
C PRO A 154 9.48 -3.85 -1.72
N ILE A 155 9.61 -2.76 -2.46
CA ILE A 155 9.36 -2.68 -3.91
C ILE A 155 10.69 -2.66 -4.63
N TYR A 156 10.91 -3.61 -5.54
CA TYR A 156 12.19 -3.77 -6.24
C TYR A 156 12.18 -3.26 -7.68
N GLU A 157 11.04 -3.30 -8.35
CA GLU A 157 10.91 -2.91 -9.76
C GLU A 157 9.92 -1.74 -9.91
N PRO A 158 10.28 -0.64 -10.59
CA PRO A 158 9.34 0.45 -10.86
C PRO A 158 8.14 -0.03 -11.68
N GLY A 159 6.94 0.42 -11.32
CA GLY A 159 5.71 0.05 -12.05
C GLY A 159 5.22 -1.37 -11.81
N SER A 160 5.80 -2.12 -10.86
CA SER A 160 5.34 -3.47 -10.51
C SER A 160 4.21 -3.49 -9.48
N ILE A 161 3.91 -2.36 -8.84
CA ILE A 161 2.81 -2.23 -7.87
C ILE A 161 1.72 -1.33 -8.45
N LEU A 162 0.51 -1.86 -8.56
CA LEU A 162 -0.66 -1.13 -9.04
C LEU A 162 -1.67 -1.01 -7.90
N THR A 163 -1.91 0.22 -7.44
CA THR A 163 -2.77 0.50 -6.29
C THR A 163 -3.77 1.61 -6.61
N PRO A 164 -5.03 1.51 -6.17
CA PRO A 164 -6.02 2.57 -6.39
C PRO A 164 -5.68 3.78 -5.51
N GLY A 165 -5.10 4.81 -6.14
CA GLY A 165 -4.59 6.00 -5.48
C GLY A 165 -5.67 7.07 -5.22
N GLY A 166 -6.03 7.81 -6.27
CA GLY A 166 -6.83 9.04 -6.18
C GLY A 166 -8.29 8.82 -5.76
N PHE A 167 -9.05 8.07 -6.56
CA PHE A 167 -10.45 7.77 -6.25
C PHE A 167 -10.60 6.67 -5.20
N ALA A 168 -9.51 5.94 -4.91
CA ALA A 168 -9.47 4.85 -3.93
C ALA A 168 -10.67 3.89 -4.10
N THR A 169 -10.82 3.36 -5.31
CA THR A 169 -11.91 2.46 -5.68
C THR A 169 -11.68 1.08 -5.08
N MET A 170 -12.56 0.66 -4.17
CA MET A 170 -12.61 -0.72 -3.70
C MET A 170 -12.95 -1.68 -4.85
N GLY A 171 -12.49 -2.93 -4.76
CA GLY A 171 -12.68 -3.93 -5.82
C GLY A 171 -11.77 -3.73 -7.04
N PHE A 172 -10.81 -2.80 -6.99
CA PHE A 172 -9.88 -2.52 -8.09
C PHE A 172 -8.84 -3.63 -8.28
N GLY A 173 -8.20 -4.07 -7.19
CA GLY A 173 -7.04 -4.96 -7.24
C GLY A 173 -7.32 -6.27 -8.00
N PRO A 174 -8.37 -7.02 -7.65
CA PRO A 174 -8.63 -8.33 -8.25
C PRO A 174 -8.80 -8.32 -9.79
N PRO A 175 -9.63 -7.45 -10.41
CA PRO A 175 -9.72 -7.36 -11.86
C PRO A 175 -8.50 -6.68 -12.50
N ALA A 176 -7.83 -5.74 -11.82
CA ALA A 176 -6.60 -5.14 -12.33
C ALA A 176 -5.51 -6.21 -12.52
N ALA A 177 -5.43 -7.20 -11.63
CA ALA A 177 -4.49 -8.30 -11.73
C ALA A 177 -4.71 -9.15 -12.99
N LEU A 178 -5.96 -9.35 -13.42
CA LEU A 178 -6.25 -10.02 -14.69
C LEU A 178 -5.69 -9.22 -15.87
N GLY A 179 -5.91 -7.91 -15.90
CA GLY A 179 -5.35 -7.04 -16.95
C GLY A 179 -3.82 -7.09 -17.00
N VAL A 180 -3.16 -7.09 -15.84
CA VAL A 180 -1.71 -7.25 -15.75
C VAL A 180 -1.28 -8.63 -16.26
N LYS A 181 -1.98 -9.71 -15.88
CA LYS A 181 -1.63 -11.07 -16.34
C LYS A 181 -1.81 -11.24 -17.84
N ILE A 182 -2.82 -10.62 -18.43
CA ILE A 182 -3.01 -10.58 -19.89
C ILE A 182 -1.85 -9.82 -20.57
N ALA A 183 -1.42 -8.69 -20.01
CA ALA A 183 -0.32 -7.91 -20.56
C ALA A 183 1.05 -8.58 -20.37
N PHE A 184 1.21 -9.38 -19.31
CA PHE A 184 2.46 -10.03 -18.92
C PHE A 184 2.23 -11.51 -18.57
N PRO A 185 1.92 -12.37 -19.57
CA PRO A 185 1.49 -13.75 -19.34
C PRO A 185 2.52 -14.61 -18.61
N GLU A 186 3.82 -14.35 -18.81
CA GLU A 186 4.90 -15.14 -18.20
C GLU A 186 5.26 -14.68 -16.78
N ARG A 187 4.81 -13.50 -16.34
CA ARG A 187 5.16 -12.95 -15.02
C ARG A 187 4.16 -13.40 -13.96
N THR A 188 4.64 -13.62 -12.74
CA THR A 188 3.77 -13.84 -11.58
C THR A 188 2.99 -12.56 -11.28
N VAL A 189 1.68 -12.71 -11.09
CA VAL A 189 0.79 -11.60 -10.75
C VAL A 189 0.01 -11.98 -9.50
N ILE A 190 0.12 -11.13 -8.47
CA ILE A 190 -0.54 -11.33 -7.18
C ILE A 190 -1.47 -10.16 -6.92
N SER A 191 -2.67 -10.42 -6.43
CA SER A 191 -3.60 -9.42 -5.92
C SER A 191 -3.70 -9.57 -4.40
N LEU A 192 -3.22 -8.57 -3.66
CA LEU A 192 -3.40 -8.48 -2.22
C LEU A 192 -4.61 -7.60 -1.92
N VAL A 193 -5.68 -8.20 -1.42
CA VAL A 193 -7.01 -7.58 -1.35
C VAL A 193 -7.68 -7.91 -0.02
N GLY A 194 -8.48 -6.99 0.52
CA GLY A 194 -9.32 -7.28 1.69
C GLY A 194 -10.57 -8.06 1.30
N ASP A 195 -11.12 -8.85 2.21
CA ASP A 195 -12.43 -9.51 2.07
C ASP A 195 -13.53 -8.59 1.53
N GLY A 196 -13.70 -7.40 2.11
CA GLY A 196 -14.71 -6.44 1.65
C GLY A 196 -14.49 -5.95 0.21
N GLY A 197 -13.24 -5.89 -0.25
CA GLY A 197 -12.89 -5.50 -1.63
C GLY A 197 -13.09 -6.66 -2.62
N PHE A 198 -12.65 -7.86 -2.25
CA PHE A 198 -12.83 -9.06 -3.08
C PHE A 198 -14.32 -9.41 -3.25
N GLY A 199 -15.10 -9.28 -2.18
CA GLY A 199 -16.54 -9.54 -2.17
C GLY A 199 -17.37 -8.63 -3.08
N GLN A 200 -16.85 -7.48 -3.52
CA GLN A 200 -17.57 -6.61 -4.46
C GLN A 200 -17.74 -7.24 -5.85
N ASN A 201 -16.75 -7.99 -6.32
CA ASN A 201 -16.81 -8.60 -7.64
C ASN A 201 -15.99 -9.91 -7.75
N PRO A 202 -16.46 -11.01 -7.15
CA PRO A 202 -15.84 -12.32 -7.33
C PRO A 202 -16.07 -12.91 -8.74
N ALA A 203 -16.99 -12.36 -9.53
CA ALA A 203 -17.34 -12.90 -10.86
C ALA A 203 -16.18 -12.85 -11.86
N MET A 204 -15.16 -12.02 -11.61
CA MET A 204 -13.91 -12.00 -12.38
C MET A 204 -13.17 -13.36 -12.38
N LEU A 205 -13.42 -14.21 -11.38
CA LEU A 205 -12.87 -15.57 -11.32
C LEU A 205 -13.33 -16.44 -12.50
N ALA A 206 -14.54 -16.21 -13.03
CA ALA A 206 -15.03 -16.92 -14.22
C ALA A 206 -14.15 -16.62 -15.44
N THR A 207 -13.68 -15.38 -15.58
CA THR A 207 -12.74 -15.00 -16.65
C THR A 207 -11.39 -15.67 -16.44
N ALA A 208 -10.89 -15.68 -15.21
CA ALA A 208 -9.62 -16.35 -14.91
C ALA A 208 -9.64 -17.84 -15.23
N ALA A 209 -10.73 -18.53 -14.89
CA ALA A 209 -10.92 -19.94 -15.17
C ALA A 209 -11.04 -20.23 -16.67
N ALA A 210 -11.85 -19.45 -17.39
CA ALA A 210 -12.07 -19.64 -18.82
C ALA A 210 -10.79 -19.40 -19.65
N GLU A 211 -10.01 -18.39 -19.28
CA GLU A 211 -8.82 -17.96 -20.02
C GLU A 211 -7.52 -18.57 -19.45
N GLY A 212 -7.59 -19.37 -18.38
CA GLY A 212 -6.42 -19.97 -17.75
C GLY A 212 -5.44 -18.93 -17.16
N LEU A 213 -5.93 -17.79 -16.69
CA LEU A 213 -5.07 -16.69 -16.21
C LEU A 213 -4.56 -16.98 -14.80
N GLY A 214 -3.28 -17.37 -14.71
CA GLY A 214 -2.56 -17.65 -13.45
C GLY A 214 -2.33 -16.45 -12.54
N VAL A 215 -3.41 -15.90 -11.97
CA VAL A 215 -3.37 -14.85 -10.94
C VAL A 215 -3.56 -15.48 -9.57
N ILE A 216 -2.82 -14.98 -8.58
CA ILE A 216 -2.93 -15.39 -7.18
C ILE A 216 -3.64 -14.27 -6.42
N TRP A 217 -4.84 -14.52 -5.90
CA TRP A 217 -5.54 -13.58 -5.02
C TRP A 217 -5.32 -13.98 -3.56
N VAL A 218 -4.60 -13.14 -2.83
CA VAL A 218 -4.43 -13.26 -1.38
C VAL A 218 -5.48 -12.38 -0.72
N VAL A 219 -6.53 -13.01 -0.19
CA VAL A 219 -7.63 -12.32 0.49
C VAL A 219 -7.28 -12.18 1.97
N MET A 220 -6.95 -10.96 2.37
CA MET A 220 -6.72 -10.55 3.76
C MET A 220 -8.07 -10.41 4.46
N ASN A 221 -8.55 -11.50 5.05
CA ASN A 221 -9.89 -11.63 5.59
C ASN A 221 -9.93 -11.28 7.08
N ASN A 222 -10.34 -10.06 7.42
CA ASN A 222 -10.58 -9.64 8.81
C ASN A 222 -12.07 -9.52 9.14
N ASN A 223 -12.95 -10.04 8.28
CA ASN A 223 -14.39 -10.06 8.47
C ASN A 223 -14.99 -8.65 8.65
N ALA A 224 -14.42 -7.63 7.99
CA ALA A 224 -14.82 -6.25 8.17
C ALA A 224 -14.36 -5.32 7.03
N TYR A 225 -15.07 -4.22 6.85
CA TYR A 225 -14.50 -2.99 6.32
C TYR A 225 -13.59 -2.34 7.37
N GLY A 226 -12.48 -3.01 7.70
CA GLY A 226 -11.71 -2.79 8.94
C GLY A 226 -11.28 -1.35 9.22
N THR A 227 -10.84 -0.62 8.18
CA THR A 227 -10.51 0.81 8.33
C THR A 227 -11.73 1.62 8.78
N ILE A 228 -12.90 1.41 8.15
CA ILE A 228 -14.13 2.13 8.48
C ILE A 228 -14.63 1.70 9.86
N ALA A 229 -14.58 0.41 10.16
CA ALA A 229 -15.01 -0.14 11.44
C ALA A 229 -14.20 0.44 12.62
N GLY A 230 -12.87 0.49 12.49
CA GLY A 230 -12.02 1.10 13.53
C GLY A 230 -12.21 2.60 13.69
N LEU A 231 -12.47 3.34 12.60
CA LEU A 231 -12.83 4.77 12.67
C LEU A 231 -14.17 4.97 13.40
N GLN A 232 -15.19 4.19 13.04
CA GLN A 232 -16.50 4.26 13.71
C GLN A 232 -16.38 3.91 15.20
N LYS A 233 -15.59 2.89 15.54
CA LYS A 233 -15.38 2.47 16.92
C LYS A 233 -14.72 3.57 17.73
N ALA A 234 -13.70 4.23 17.18
CA ALA A 234 -12.97 5.29 17.85
C ALA A 234 -13.84 6.54 18.12
N HIS A 235 -14.69 6.94 17.16
CA HIS A 235 -15.49 8.17 17.28
C HIS A 235 -16.87 7.98 17.91
N TYR A 236 -17.50 6.82 17.66
CA TYR A 236 -18.91 6.59 17.99
C TYR A 236 -19.14 5.38 18.90
N GLY A 237 -18.08 4.61 19.22
CA GLY A 237 -18.18 3.43 20.09
C GLY A 237 -18.86 2.21 19.43
N LEU A 238 -19.21 2.28 18.14
CA LEU A 238 -19.97 1.29 17.38
C LEU A 238 -19.30 0.89 16.06
N THR A 239 -19.78 -0.17 15.41
CA THR A 239 -19.28 -0.68 14.11
C THR A 239 -20.43 -1.01 13.16
N TYR A 240 -21.41 -0.10 13.06
CA TYR A 240 -22.64 -0.33 12.30
C TYR A 240 -22.37 -0.46 10.79
N GLY A 241 -22.77 -1.60 10.23
CA GLY A 241 -22.64 -1.91 8.79
C GLY A 241 -21.19 -2.10 8.31
N THR A 242 -20.23 -2.23 9.22
CA THR A 242 -18.80 -2.29 8.88
C THR A 242 -18.11 -3.59 9.28
N THR A 243 -18.76 -4.42 10.09
CA THR A 243 -18.31 -5.78 10.41
C THR A 243 -19.23 -6.80 9.76
N PHE A 244 -18.67 -7.89 9.25
CA PHE A 244 -19.43 -8.99 8.69
C PHE A 244 -19.83 -9.98 9.79
N PRO A 245 -20.95 -10.70 9.64
CA PRO A 245 -21.32 -11.75 10.59
C PRO A 245 -20.27 -12.86 10.59
N LYS A 246 -20.06 -13.48 11.74
CA LYS A 246 -19.34 -14.76 11.85
C LYS A 246 -20.40 -15.87 11.91
N ALA A 247 -20.18 -16.99 11.24
CA ALA A 247 -21.00 -18.19 11.38
C ALA A 247 -20.21 -19.20 12.21
N ASP A 248 -20.79 -19.69 13.30
CA ASP A 248 -20.17 -20.68 14.19
C ASP A 248 -18.76 -20.29 14.69
N GLY A 249 -18.51 -18.98 14.85
CA GLY A 249 -17.22 -18.44 15.28
C GLY A 249 -16.16 -18.33 14.17
N GLU A 250 -16.44 -18.83 12.96
CA GLU A 250 -15.56 -18.68 11.80
C GLU A 250 -15.83 -17.39 11.01
N GLN A 251 -14.78 -16.87 10.37
CA GLN A 251 -14.90 -15.75 9.42
C GLN A 251 -15.67 -16.20 8.17
N THR A 252 -16.55 -15.33 7.67
CA THR A 252 -17.37 -15.59 6.48
C THR A 252 -17.39 -14.37 5.55
N PRO A 253 -17.45 -14.56 4.23
CA PRO A 253 -17.60 -15.83 3.51
C PRO A 253 -16.29 -16.62 3.37
N ASP A 254 -16.40 -17.92 3.06
CA ASP A 254 -15.25 -18.78 2.71
C ASP A 254 -14.86 -18.52 1.24
N TYR A 255 -13.86 -17.66 1.03
CA TYR A 255 -13.46 -17.25 -0.31
C TYR A 255 -12.77 -18.36 -1.10
N ALA A 256 -12.17 -19.33 -0.41
CA ALA A 256 -11.61 -20.52 -1.05
C ALA A 256 -12.72 -21.41 -1.63
N ALA A 257 -13.83 -21.58 -0.93
CA ALA A 257 -15.00 -22.30 -1.43
C ALA A 257 -15.65 -21.59 -2.62
N ILE A 258 -15.78 -20.26 -2.55
CA ILE A 258 -16.25 -19.45 -3.67
C ILE A 258 -15.34 -19.65 -4.89
N ALA A 259 -14.02 -19.62 -4.73
CA ALA A 259 -13.08 -19.85 -5.81
C ALA A 259 -13.28 -21.21 -6.50
N ARG A 260 -13.41 -22.28 -5.70
CA ARG A 260 -13.69 -23.63 -6.22
C ARG A 260 -15.01 -23.68 -7.00
N ALA A 261 -16.03 -22.94 -6.57
CA ALA A 261 -17.31 -22.86 -7.28
C ALA A 261 -17.18 -22.20 -8.68
N TYR A 262 -16.19 -21.33 -8.89
CA TYR A 262 -15.85 -20.75 -10.19
C TYR A 262 -14.86 -21.61 -11.01
N GLY A 263 -14.43 -22.76 -10.51
CA GLY A 263 -13.41 -23.59 -11.16
C GLY A 263 -11.98 -23.09 -10.97
N VAL A 264 -11.75 -22.22 -9.97
CA VAL A 264 -10.45 -21.68 -9.58
C VAL A 264 -9.93 -22.43 -8.36
N ASP A 265 -8.61 -22.61 -8.26
CA ASP A 265 -8.01 -23.29 -7.11
C ASP A 265 -8.26 -22.42 -5.84
N GLY A 266 -8.71 -23.04 -4.75
CA GLY A 266 -9.07 -22.31 -3.53
C GLY A 266 -8.44 -22.94 -2.30
N VAL A 267 -7.67 -22.15 -1.54
CA VAL A 267 -6.98 -22.55 -0.31
C VAL A 267 -7.45 -21.68 0.85
N ARG A 268 -7.90 -22.31 1.93
CA ARG A 268 -8.25 -21.61 3.17
C ARG A 268 -7.27 -22.02 4.25
N LEU A 269 -6.52 -21.06 4.78
CA LEU A 269 -5.49 -21.33 5.77
C LEU A 269 -6.11 -21.63 7.13
N ARG A 270 -5.42 -22.45 7.92
CA ARG A 270 -5.78 -22.80 9.30
C ARG A 270 -4.72 -22.40 10.31
N SER A 271 -3.55 -21.96 9.87
CA SER A 271 -2.46 -21.46 10.69
C SER A 271 -1.59 -20.47 9.91
N ALA A 272 -0.76 -19.69 10.61
CA ALA A 272 0.16 -18.72 9.98
C ALA A 272 1.20 -19.41 9.09
N ASP A 273 1.70 -20.58 9.49
CA ASP A 273 2.77 -21.29 8.79
C ASP A 273 2.34 -21.93 7.46
N GLU A 274 1.04 -21.99 7.18
CA GLU A 274 0.50 -22.49 5.91
C GLU A 274 0.58 -21.46 4.78
N LEU A 275 0.71 -20.15 5.08
CA LEU A 275 0.67 -19.11 4.04
C LEU A 275 1.83 -19.23 3.06
N LYS A 276 3.06 -19.36 3.58
CA LYS A 276 4.25 -19.41 2.74
C LYS A 276 4.25 -20.63 1.80
N PRO A 277 4.02 -21.87 2.27
CA PRO A 277 3.87 -23.03 1.39
C PRO A 277 2.72 -22.89 0.38
N ALA A 278 1.58 -22.30 0.78
CA ALA A 278 0.45 -22.09 -0.13
C ALA A 278 0.79 -21.11 -1.26
N LEU A 279 1.51 -20.03 -0.96
CA LEU A 279 2.00 -19.09 -1.97
C LEU A 279 3.02 -19.73 -2.92
N GLU A 280 3.98 -20.49 -2.40
CA GLU A 280 4.98 -21.20 -3.22
C GLU A 280 4.30 -22.19 -4.17
N ALA A 281 3.32 -22.95 -3.68
CA ALA A 281 2.53 -23.88 -4.49
C ALA A 281 1.70 -23.15 -5.56
N ALA A 282 1.06 -22.03 -5.23
CA ALA A 282 0.28 -21.23 -6.18
C ALA A 282 1.16 -20.60 -7.26
N ILE A 283 2.36 -20.11 -6.90
CA ILE A 283 3.33 -19.57 -7.87
C ILE A 283 3.82 -20.68 -8.81
N ALA A 284 4.15 -21.86 -8.27
CA ALA A 284 4.65 -22.98 -9.05
C ALA A 284 3.59 -23.60 -9.96
N SER A 285 2.32 -23.59 -9.57
CA SER A 285 1.23 -24.15 -10.38
C SER A 285 0.97 -23.32 -11.65
N GLY A 286 1.18 -21.99 -11.58
CA GLY A 286 0.81 -21.06 -12.64
C GLY A 286 -0.70 -20.99 -12.90
N ARG A 287 -1.52 -21.57 -12.03
CA ARG A 287 -2.98 -21.64 -12.14
C ARG A 287 -3.63 -20.49 -11.37
N PRO A 288 -4.86 -20.07 -11.74
CA PRO A 288 -5.61 -19.12 -10.92
C PRO A 288 -5.82 -19.73 -9.52
N THR A 289 -5.48 -18.98 -8.47
CA THR A 289 -5.61 -19.44 -7.08
C THR A 289 -6.07 -18.34 -6.15
N VAL A 290 -7.07 -18.62 -5.33
CA VAL A 290 -7.50 -17.77 -4.21
C VAL A 290 -6.99 -18.39 -2.91
N ILE A 291 -6.26 -17.60 -2.13
CA ILE A 291 -5.81 -17.95 -0.78
C ILE A 291 -6.58 -17.05 0.20
N ASP A 292 -7.50 -17.66 0.96
CA ASP A 292 -8.27 -17.01 2.01
C ASP A 292 -7.48 -17.03 3.31
N VAL A 293 -7.01 -15.85 3.72
CA VAL A 293 -6.09 -15.65 4.85
C VAL A 293 -6.83 -14.95 5.97
N ALA A 294 -7.18 -15.71 7.00
CA ALA A 294 -7.72 -15.14 8.22
C ALA A 294 -6.73 -14.16 8.83
N MET A 295 -7.17 -12.94 9.10
CA MET A 295 -6.37 -11.83 9.57
C MET A 295 -7.04 -11.14 10.77
N VAL A 296 -6.27 -10.71 11.76
CA VAL A 296 -6.79 -9.85 12.84
C VAL A 296 -7.19 -8.49 12.28
N ASN A 297 -8.22 -7.85 12.85
CA ASN A 297 -8.57 -6.49 12.46
C ASN A 297 -7.68 -5.45 13.15
N ASN A 298 -6.39 -5.47 12.82
CA ASN A 298 -5.39 -4.58 13.39
C ASN A 298 -5.41 -3.20 12.68
N PRO A 299 -5.35 -2.08 13.41
CA PRO A 299 -5.08 -0.77 12.83
C PRO A 299 -3.83 -0.78 11.97
N THR A 300 -3.88 -0.10 10.81
CA THR A 300 -2.65 0.18 10.08
C THR A 300 -1.81 1.15 10.91
N PRO A 301 -0.50 0.92 11.09
CA PRO A 301 0.38 1.96 11.64
C PRO A 301 0.23 3.26 10.82
N THR A 302 -0.02 4.41 11.44
CA THR A 302 -0.16 5.69 10.71
C THR A 302 0.76 6.72 11.33
N SER A 303 2.03 6.73 10.94
CA SER A 303 3.00 7.64 11.54
C SER A 303 2.98 9.07 10.95
N GLY A 304 2.32 9.25 9.81
CA GLY A 304 2.08 10.57 9.21
C GLY A 304 0.72 11.15 9.58
N HIS A 305 0.50 12.43 9.27
CA HIS A 305 -0.75 13.13 9.55
C HIS A 305 -1.70 13.10 8.34
N TRP A 306 -3.01 13.05 8.58
CA TRP A 306 -4.07 13.30 7.59
C TRP A 306 -5.36 13.49 8.39
N ASP A 307 -6.12 14.53 8.08
CA ASP A 307 -7.17 15.04 8.98
C ASP A 307 -8.45 14.19 9.06
N ILE A 308 -8.47 13.00 8.45
CA ILE A 308 -9.64 12.13 8.52
C ILE A 308 -10.07 11.79 9.96
N LEU A 309 -9.13 11.81 10.92
CA LEU A 309 -9.41 11.56 12.33
C LEU A 309 -9.89 12.82 13.08
N ASN A 310 -9.36 14.02 12.79
CA ASN A 310 -9.73 15.20 13.58
C ASN A 310 -10.99 15.90 13.07
N VAL A 311 -11.38 15.74 11.79
CA VAL A 311 -12.67 16.27 11.27
C VAL A 311 -13.86 15.78 12.12
N TYR A 312 -13.84 14.52 12.55
CA TYR A 312 -14.92 13.95 13.37
C TYR A 312 -14.74 14.18 14.88
N SER A 313 -13.60 14.72 15.31
CA SER A 313 -13.31 14.99 16.73
C SER A 313 -12.34 16.16 16.91
N PRO A 314 -12.78 17.40 16.60
CA PRO A 314 -11.91 18.58 16.69
C PRO A 314 -11.34 18.75 18.10
N GLY A 315 -10.01 18.93 18.20
CA GLY A 315 -9.31 19.12 19.47
C GLY A 315 -9.11 17.87 20.32
N LYS A 316 -9.39 16.66 19.79
CA LYS A 316 -9.12 15.39 20.46
C LYS A 316 -8.13 14.56 19.65
N ASP A 317 -7.17 13.95 20.33
CA ASP A 317 -6.25 12.97 19.74
C ASP A 317 -6.95 11.60 19.74
N VAL A 318 -7.63 11.27 18.64
CA VAL A 318 -8.37 10.02 18.46
C VAL A 318 -7.67 9.18 17.41
N GLY A 319 -7.12 8.04 17.81
CA GLY A 319 -6.44 7.10 16.91
C GLY A 319 -7.40 6.07 16.29
N HIS A 320 -6.93 5.39 15.24
CA HIS A 320 -7.60 4.20 14.71
C HIS A 320 -7.48 3.05 15.72
N VAL A 321 -8.58 2.33 15.99
CA VAL A 321 -8.63 1.28 17.02
C VAL A 321 -9.02 -0.08 16.42
N SER A 322 -8.58 -1.15 17.09
CA SER A 322 -9.07 -2.50 16.81
C SER A 322 -10.58 -2.58 17.11
N THR A 323 -11.26 -3.50 16.43
CA THR A 323 -12.70 -3.73 16.63
C THR A 323 -13.02 -4.99 17.42
N ASP A 324 -11.99 -5.77 17.79
CA ASP A 324 -12.13 -6.99 18.59
C ASP A 324 -12.25 -6.68 20.10
#